data_AF-A0A8C6UKZ1-F1
#
_entry.id   AF-A0A8C6UKZ1-F1
#
_cell.length_a   1.000
_cell.length_b   1.000
_cell.length_c   1.000
_cell.angle_alpha   90.00
_cell.angle_beta   90.00
_cell.angle_gamma   90.00
#
_symmetry.space_group_name_H-M   'P 1'
#
loop_
_entity.id
_entity.type
_entity.pdbx_description
1 polymer ?
#
loop_
_entity_poly.entity_id
_entity_poly.type
_entity_poly.pdbx_seq_one_letter_code
_entity_poly.pdbx_strand_id
1 'polypeptide(L)'
;MSDEEPEQTIAEDLVVTKYKMAGEIANRALKLVVDTAKPEVSVLSLCEKGDAYIAQETGKVFKKEKEMKKGIAFPTSVSVNHCVCHFSPLKSDPDYILKDGDLVKIDLGAHVDGFIANVAHSFIVGASKENPVTGRKADVITAAHLCAEAAIRLVRPGNQNTQVTEAWNKIAKSFKCTPIEGMLSHQLKQHVIDGEKTIIQNPTDQQRKDHDKAEFEVHEVYAVDVLISTGEGKPRDAGLRTTIYKRDPSKVYGLKIKTSRTLFSEVERRFDTMPFTLRAFEDEGKARLGVVECAKHELLQPFSVLHEKEGEFVAQFKFTALLMANGSHRITSGSFEPELYKSEHEVQDEELKALLQSSASRKTQKKKKKKASKTAANATGQPSEDTEAAE
;
A
#
# COMPACT_ATOMS: atom_id res chain seq x y z
N MET A 1 -10.87 -32.63 14.75
CA MET A 1 -10.70 -32.62 13.28
C MET A 1 -11.57 -31.48 12.81
N SER A 2 -11.02 -30.27 12.72
CA SER A 2 -11.74 -29.12 12.18
C SER A 2 -11.79 -29.31 10.67
N ASP A 3 -13.00 -29.37 10.12
CA ASP A 3 -13.25 -29.15 8.71
C ASP A 3 -12.85 -27.69 8.40
N GLU A 4 -11.55 -27.43 8.23
CA GLU A 4 -11.11 -26.16 7.65
C GLU A 4 -11.52 -26.18 6.19
N GLU A 5 -12.53 -25.37 5.85
CA GLU A 5 -12.86 -25.11 4.44
C GLU A 5 -11.58 -24.71 3.70
N PRO A 6 -11.34 -25.26 2.50
CA PRO A 6 -10.13 -24.96 1.75
C PRO A 6 -10.00 -23.45 1.51
N GLU A 7 -8.79 -22.92 1.66
CA GLU A 7 -8.49 -21.50 1.44
C GLU A 7 -8.99 -21.06 0.05
N GLN A 8 -9.93 -20.12 0.01
CA GLN A 8 -10.41 -19.52 -1.23
C GLN A 8 -9.35 -18.59 -1.83
N THR A 9 -8.98 -18.82 -3.10
CA THR A 9 -7.91 -18.06 -3.77
C THR A 9 -8.42 -17.35 -5.02
N ILE A 10 -7.59 -16.47 -5.59
CA ILE A 10 -7.88 -15.79 -6.88
C ILE A 10 -7.83 -16.74 -8.10
N ALA A 11 -7.69 -18.06 -7.88
CA ALA A 11 -8.03 -19.06 -8.89
C ALA A 11 -9.54 -19.06 -9.22
N GLU A 12 -10.37 -18.60 -8.29
CA GLU A 12 -11.82 -18.49 -8.44
C GLU A 12 -12.25 -17.10 -8.90
N ASP A 13 -13.09 -17.03 -9.94
CA ASP A 13 -13.56 -15.76 -10.50
C ASP A 13 -14.35 -14.90 -9.50
N LEU A 14 -15.08 -15.53 -8.59
CA LEU A 14 -15.83 -14.83 -7.54
C LEU A 14 -14.89 -14.14 -6.54
N VAL A 15 -13.78 -14.79 -6.17
CA VAL A 15 -12.75 -14.20 -5.30
C VAL A 15 -12.11 -13.00 -5.97
N VAL A 16 -11.74 -13.11 -7.26
CA VAL A 16 -11.24 -11.98 -8.05
C VAL A 16 -12.25 -10.82 -8.09
N THR A 17 -13.54 -11.13 -8.21
CA THR A 17 -14.62 -10.14 -8.21
C THR A 17 -14.69 -9.40 -6.88
N LYS A 18 -14.63 -10.11 -5.75
CA LYS A 18 -14.62 -9.52 -4.40
C LYS A 18 -13.42 -8.59 -4.20
N TYR A 19 -12.21 -9.01 -4.61
CA TYR A 19 -11.01 -8.15 -4.58
C TYR A 19 -11.17 -6.89 -5.44
N LYS A 20 -11.67 -7.02 -6.67
CA LYS A 20 -11.88 -5.86 -7.56
C LYS A 20 -12.91 -4.89 -6.98
N MET A 21 -14.00 -5.39 -6.41
CA MET A 21 -15.01 -4.55 -5.76
C MET A 21 -14.43 -3.81 -4.54
N ALA A 22 -13.67 -4.51 -3.69
CA ALA A 22 -12.97 -3.87 -2.58
C ALA A 22 -11.98 -2.79 -3.09
N GLY A 23 -11.24 -3.10 -4.16
CA GLY A 23 -10.29 -2.17 -4.79
C GLY A 23 -10.95 -0.93 -5.39
N GLU A 24 -12.10 -1.09 -6.06
CA GLU A 24 -12.88 0.04 -6.58
C GLU A 24 -13.39 0.96 -5.45
N ILE A 25 -13.87 0.39 -4.35
CA ILE A 25 -14.30 1.17 -3.18
C ILE A 25 -13.11 1.93 -2.59
N ALA A 26 -11.97 1.26 -2.40
CA ALA A 26 -10.75 1.88 -1.87
C ALA A 26 -10.24 3.00 -2.79
N ASN A 27 -10.21 2.80 -4.11
CA ASN A 27 -9.79 3.83 -5.07
C ASN A 27 -10.70 5.06 -5.04
N ARG A 28 -12.03 4.87 -4.93
CA ARG A 28 -12.97 6.00 -4.84
C ARG A 28 -12.86 6.72 -3.49
N ALA A 29 -12.68 5.98 -2.39
CA ALA A 29 -12.43 6.56 -1.07
C ALA A 29 -11.15 7.41 -1.09
N LEU A 30 -10.06 6.86 -1.62
CA LEU A 30 -8.79 7.58 -1.77
C LEU A 30 -8.97 8.86 -2.58
N LYS A 31 -9.61 8.77 -3.76
CA LYS A 31 -9.88 9.94 -4.59
C LYS A 31 -10.68 11.01 -3.84
N LEU A 32 -11.73 10.61 -3.13
CA LEU A 32 -12.53 11.54 -2.33
C LEU A 32 -11.69 12.27 -1.29
N VAL A 33 -10.83 11.57 -0.56
CA VAL A 33 -9.98 12.15 0.47
C VAL A 33 -8.92 13.07 -0.14
N VAL A 34 -8.26 12.65 -1.23
CA VAL A 34 -7.30 13.49 -1.98
C VAL A 34 -7.95 14.78 -2.49
N ASP A 35 -9.11 14.68 -3.14
CA ASP A 35 -9.83 15.85 -3.69
C ASP A 35 -10.28 16.83 -2.59
N THR A 36 -10.44 16.34 -1.35
CA THR A 36 -10.82 17.14 -0.17
C THR A 36 -9.61 17.77 0.53
N ALA A 37 -8.43 17.16 0.44
CA ALA A 37 -7.24 17.56 1.16
C ALA A 37 -6.62 18.85 0.57
N LYS A 38 -7.04 19.98 1.11
CA LYS A 38 -6.65 21.34 0.72
C LYS A 38 -6.08 22.09 1.94
N PRO A 39 -5.44 23.26 1.75
CA PRO A 39 -5.04 24.10 2.88
C PRO A 39 -6.23 24.37 3.81
N GLU A 40 -5.96 24.51 5.10
CA GLU A 40 -6.92 24.74 6.19
C GLU A 40 -7.88 23.56 6.48
N VAL A 41 -7.66 22.40 5.87
CA VAL A 41 -8.47 21.19 6.13
C VAL A 41 -7.89 20.39 7.28
N SER A 42 -8.76 19.98 8.20
CA SER A 42 -8.47 19.10 9.34
C SER A 42 -8.14 17.67 8.90
N VAL A 43 -7.04 17.12 9.39
CA VAL A 43 -6.67 15.71 9.17
C VAL A 43 -7.69 14.76 9.79
N LEU A 44 -8.15 15.02 11.02
CA LEU A 44 -9.22 14.25 11.64
C LEU A 44 -10.46 14.16 10.73
N SER A 45 -10.88 15.28 10.14
CA SER A 45 -12.04 15.31 9.25
C SER A 45 -11.84 14.49 7.97
N LEU A 46 -10.62 14.42 7.45
CA LEU A 46 -10.26 13.59 6.29
C LEU A 46 -10.32 12.10 6.65
N CYS A 47 -9.80 11.72 7.82
CA CYS A 47 -9.89 10.36 8.33
C CYS A 47 -11.35 9.90 8.50
N GLU A 48 -12.18 10.70 9.18
CA GLU A 48 -13.61 10.41 9.36
C GLU A 48 -14.34 10.29 8.02
N LYS A 49 -14.02 11.16 7.06
CA LYS A 49 -14.62 11.15 5.71
C LYS A 49 -14.28 9.88 4.93
N GLY A 50 -13.02 9.44 4.96
CA GLY A 50 -12.59 8.21 4.30
C GLY A 50 -13.27 6.98 4.88
N ASP A 51 -13.28 6.85 6.21
CA ASP A 51 -13.90 5.73 6.92
C ASP A 51 -15.41 5.66 6.66
N ALA A 52 -16.10 6.81 6.74
CA ALA A 52 -17.53 6.90 6.48
C ALA A 52 -17.88 6.48 5.04
N TYR A 53 -17.08 6.91 4.07
CA TYR A 53 -17.28 6.53 2.66
C TYR A 53 -17.11 5.02 2.45
N ILE A 54 -16.06 4.41 3.00
CA ILE A 54 -15.84 2.96 2.88
C ILE A 54 -16.99 2.18 3.52
N ALA A 55 -17.41 2.53 4.74
CA ALA A 55 -18.52 1.89 5.42
C ALA A 55 -19.83 2.02 4.63
N GLN A 56 -20.11 3.20 4.05
CA GLN A 56 -21.30 3.42 3.24
C GLN A 56 -21.29 2.59 1.94
N GLU A 57 -20.18 2.59 1.19
CA GLU A 57 -20.09 1.89 -0.09
C GLU A 57 -20.06 0.36 0.08
N THR A 58 -19.36 -0.16 1.09
CA THR A 58 -19.39 -1.59 1.40
C THR A 58 -20.79 -2.06 1.84
N GLY A 59 -21.56 -1.20 2.52
CA GLY A 59 -22.97 -1.46 2.82
C GLY A 59 -23.89 -1.55 1.59
N LYS A 60 -23.44 -1.07 0.41
CA LYS A 60 -24.23 -1.11 -0.83
C LYS A 60 -24.06 -2.42 -1.62
N VAL A 61 -22.98 -3.16 -1.40
CA VAL A 61 -22.66 -4.40 -2.12
C VAL A 61 -23.10 -5.64 -1.35
N PHE A 62 -23.42 -6.74 -2.02
CA PHE A 62 -23.80 -8.03 -1.41
C PHE A 62 -24.90 -7.91 -0.33
N LYS A 63 -25.94 -7.08 -0.54
CA LYS A 63 -27.00 -6.82 0.46
C LYS A 63 -27.85 -8.05 0.81
N LYS A 64 -27.90 -9.03 -0.09
CA LYS A 64 -28.67 -10.27 0.12
C LYS A 64 -27.95 -11.26 1.05
N GLU A 65 -26.63 -11.10 1.21
CA GLU A 65 -25.78 -11.95 2.03
C GLU A 65 -25.54 -11.27 3.38
N LYS A 66 -26.43 -11.54 4.34
CA LYS A 66 -26.46 -10.84 5.64
C LYS A 66 -25.26 -11.15 6.53
N GLU A 67 -24.70 -12.34 6.41
CA GLU A 67 -23.55 -12.80 7.22
C GLU A 67 -22.19 -12.44 6.61
N MET A 68 -22.16 -11.92 5.39
CA MET A 68 -20.90 -11.56 4.73
C MET A 68 -20.25 -10.35 5.41
N LYS A 69 -19.04 -10.55 5.95
CA LYS A 69 -18.23 -9.50 6.56
C LYS A 69 -17.65 -8.57 5.48
N LYS A 70 -17.92 -7.28 5.56
CA LYS A 70 -17.43 -6.25 4.64
C LYS A 70 -17.30 -4.91 5.34
N GLY A 71 -16.35 -4.09 4.93
CA GLY A 71 -16.09 -2.83 5.60
C GLY A 71 -14.66 -2.33 5.42
N ILE A 72 -14.18 -1.65 6.46
CA ILE A 72 -12.84 -1.07 6.54
C ILE A 72 -11.84 -2.19 6.84
N ALA A 73 -10.84 -2.36 5.98
CA ALA A 73 -9.72 -3.28 6.19
C ALA A 73 -8.51 -2.56 6.80
N PHE A 74 -8.37 -1.27 6.54
CA PHE A 74 -7.37 -0.43 7.19
C PHE A 74 -7.95 0.97 7.40
N PRO A 75 -7.98 1.51 8.63
CA PRO A 75 -8.54 2.84 8.90
C PRO A 75 -7.82 3.91 8.11
N THR A 76 -8.58 4.91 7.67
CA THR A 76 -8.03 6.06 6.94
C THR A 76 -7.01 6.76 7.81
N SER A 77 -5.77 6.78 7.33
CA SER A 77 -4.62 7.42 7.95
C SER A 77 -4.09 8.52 7.03
N VAL A 78 -3.73 9.67 7.60
CA VAL A 78 -3.24 10.82 6.85
C VAL A 78 -1.96 11.33 7.50
N SER A 79 -0.81 10.93 6.97
CA SER A 79 0.51 11.24 7.53
C SER A 79 1.21 12.35 6.75
N VAL A 80 1.61 13.43 7.44
CA VAL A 80 2.10 14.67 6.81
C VAL A 80 3.62 14.83 6.96
N ASN A 81 4.30 15.25 5.89
CA ASN A 81 5.73 15.54 5.82
C ASN A 81 6.62 14.39 6.35
N HIS A 82 7.29 14.60 7.49
CA HIS A 82 8.20 13.65 8.14
C HIS A 82 7.45 12.54 8.93
N CYS A 83 6.16 12.68 9.20
CA CYS A 83 5.34 11.59 9.74
C CYS A 83 5.29 10.47 8.70
N VAL A 84 5.69 9.25 9.06
CA VAL A 84 5.88 8.12 8.14
C VAL A 84 4.55 7.47 7.80
N CYS A 85 3.78 7.07 8.81
CA CYS A 85 2.58 6.24 8.63
C CYS A 85 1.65 6.29 9.86
N HIS A 86 0.45 5.72 9.69
CA HIS A 86 -0.51 5.39 10.76
C HIS A 86 -1.12 6.56 11.55
N PHE A 87 -0.97 7.81 11.09
CA PHE A 87 -1.59 8.94 11.76
C PHE A 87 -3.10 8.99 11.49
N SER A 88 -3.89 8.52 12.46
CA SER A 88 -5.37 8.61 12.47
C SER A 88 -5.80 9.14 13.83
N PRO A 89 -5.83 10.48 14.03
CA PRO A 89 -6.02 11.08 15.35
C PRO A 89 -7.39 10.76 15.95
N LEU A 90 -7.45 10.74 17.29
CA LEU A 90 -8.72 10.72 18.03
C LEU A 90 -9.32 12.12 18.14
N LYS A 91 -10.57 12.22 18.58
CA LYS A 91 -11.24 13.52 18.76
C LYS A 91 -10.62 14.32 19.90
N SER A 92 -10.01 13.64 20.88
CA SER A 92 -9.30 14.28 21.99
C SER A 92 -7.82 14.57 21.70
N ASP A 93 -7.26 14.05 20.60
CA ASP A 93 -5.86 14.26 20.26
C ASP A 93 -5.70 15.60 19.52
N PRO A 94 -4.53 16.25 19.59
CA PRO A 94 -4.23 17.41 18.75
C PRO A 94 -4.35 17.05 17.28
N ASP A 95 -5.19 17.79 16.56
CA ASP A 95 -5.36 17.62 15.13
C ASP A 95 -4.28 18.37 14.34
N TYR A 96 -4.07 17.96 13.09
CA TYR A 96 -3.21 18.66 12.14
C TYR A 96 -4.07 19.36 11.08
N ILE A 97 -3.86 20.67 10.93
CA ILE A 97 -4.49 21.45 9.87
C ILE A 97 -3.52 21.53 8.68
N LEU A 98 -3.96 21.02 7.53
CA LEU A 98 -3.15 20.99 6.30
C LEU A 98 -2.77 22.39 5.85
N LYS A 99 -1.54 22.53 5.35
CA LYS A 99 -0.99 23.78 4.81
C LYS A 99 -0.63 23.63 3.35
N ASP A 100 -0.58 24.74 2.65
CA ASP A 100 -0.05 24.78 1.29
C ASP A 100 1.39 24.25 1.26
N GLY A 101 1.69 23.40 0.28
CA GLY A 101 2.98 22.76 0.12
C GLY A 101 3.21 21.52 0.99
N ASP A 102 2.31 21.13 1.91
CA ASP A 102 2.51 19.91 2.70
C ASP A 102 2.58 18.66 1.83
N LEU A 103 3.50 17.75 2.15
CA LEU A 103 3.51 16.40 1.60
C LEU A 103 2.55 15.52 2.42
N VAL A 104 1.45 15.11 1.80
CA VAL A 104 0.42 14.31 2.46
C VAL A 104 0.43 12.88 1.92
N LYS A 105 0.42 11.92 2.83
CA LYS A 105 0.22 10.49 2.56
C LYS A 105 -1.17 10.09 3.05
N ILE A 106 -2.04 9.63 2.16
CA ILE A 106 -3.32 9.02 2.54
C ILE A 106 -3.19 7.51 2.39
N ASP A 107 -3.53 6.74 3.42
CA ASP A 107 -3.51 5.27 3.45
C ASP A 107 -4.84 4.74 4.00
N LEU A 108 -5.48 3.81 3.28
CA LEU A 108 -6.76 3.23 3.64
C LEU A 108 -6.96 1.84 3.00
N GLY A 109 -7.92 1.09 3.51
CA GLY A 109 -8.26 -0.22 2.95
C GLY A 109 -9.73 -0.59 3.11
N ALA A 110 -10.24 -1.32 2.14
CA ALA A 110 -11.57 -1.94 2.19
C ALA A 110 -11.45 -3.46 2.08
N HIS A 111 -12.40 -4.20 2.63
CA HIS A 111 -12.53 -5.64 2.39
C HIS A 111 -13.97 -6.02 2.05
N VAL A 112 -14.09 -7.08 1.24
CA VAL A 112 -15.35 -7.77 0.97
C VAL A 112 -15.10 -9.25 1.24
N ASP A 113 -15.84 -9.82 2.19
CA ASP A 113 -15.74 -11.22 2.60
C ASP A 113 -14.33 -11.64 3.05
N GLY A 114 -13.62 -10.72 3.69
CA GLY A 114 -12.24 -10.91 4.12
C GLY A 114 -11.18 -10.70 3.04
N PHE A 115 -11.55 -10.49 1.77
CA PHE A 115 -10.59 -10.17 0.70
C PHE A 115 -10.26 -8.68 0.70
N ILE A 116 -9.00 -8.36 0.97
CA ILE A 116 -8.53 -7.02 1.31
C ILE A 116 -7.98 -6.29 0.09
N ALA A 117 -8.33 -5.01 -0.04
CA ALA A 117 -7.70 -4.10 -0.99
C ALA A 117 -7.20 -2.85 -0.25
N ASN A 118 -5.89 -2.71 -0.13
CA ASN A 118 -5.23 -1.54 0.43
C ASN A 118 -4.73 -0.60 -0.67
N VAL A 119 -4.71 0.69 -0.35
CA VAL A 119 -4.16 1.72 -1.22
C VAL A 119 -3.60 2.88 -0.39
N ALA A 120 -2.45 3.39 -0.80
CA ALA A 120 -1.89 4.62 -0.26
C ALA A 120 -1.29 5.47 -1.37
N HIS A 121 -1.33 6.78 -1.18
CA HIS A 121 -0.88 7.75 -2.17
C HIS A 121 -0.31 9.00 -1.53
N SER A 122 0.83 9.45 -2.06
CA SER A 122 1.44 10.73 -1.76
C SER A 122 1.15 11.78 -2.82
N PHE A 123 0.86 12.99 -2.34
CA PHE A 123 0.75 14.20 -3.15
C PHE A 123 1.20 15.42 -2.33
N ILE A 124 1.32 16.57 -3.00
CA ILE A 124 1.61 17.85 -2.36
C ILE A 124 0.35 18.71 -2.38
N VAL A 125 -0.04 19.24 -1.23
CA VAL A 125 -1.18 20.16 -1.12
C VAL A 125 -0.85 21.43 -1.92
N GLY A 126 -1.76 21.82 -2.82
CA GLY A 126 -1.60 23.01 -3.66
C GLY A 126 -0.73 22.85 -4.91
N ALA A 127 -0.19 21.66 -5.19
CA ALA A 127 0.57 21.42 -6.41
C ALA A 127 -0.30 21.53 -7.67
N SER A 128 0.21 22.20 -8.70
CA SER A 128 -0.47 22.36 -9.99
C SER A 128 0.54 22.32 -11.14
N LYS A 129 0.04 22.26 -12.38
CA LYS A 129 0.90 22.25 -13.59
C LYS A 129 1.59 23.59 -13.80
N GLU A 130 0.96 24.68 -13.36
CA GLU A 130 1.48 26.04 -13.43
C GLU A 130 2.59 26.27 -12.40
N ASN A 131 2.49 25.62 -11.23
CA ASN A 131 3.51 25.67 -10.18
C ASN A 131 3.93 24.24 -9.77
N PRO A 132 4.73 23.57 -10.61
CA PRO A 132 5.18 22.21 -10.34
C PRO A 132 6.12 22.18 -9.14
N VAL A 133 6.04 21.09 -8.38
CA VAL A 133 6.87 20.85 -7.20
C VAL A 133 8.31 20.56 -7.64
N THR A 134 9.28 21.17 -6.96
CA THR A 134 10.72 20.98 -7.18
C THR A 134 11.43 20.56 -5.89
N GLY A 135 12.73 20.27 -5.99
CA GLY A 135 13.60 19.96 -4.85
C GLY A 135 13.26 18.65 -4.16
N ARG A 136 13.57 18.56 -2.86
CA ARG A 136 13.50 17.30 -2.09
C ARG A 136 12.14 16.62 -2.08
N LYS A 137 11.04 17.39 -2.12
CA LYS A 137 9.67 16.84 -2.21
C LYS A 137 9.43 16.17 -3.58
N ALA A 138 9.90 16.78 -4.67
CA ALA A 138 9.82 16.18 -5.99
C ALA A 138 10.71 14.93 -6.10
N ASP A 139 11.91 14.97 -5.52
CA ASP A 139 12.84 13.84 -5.50
C ASP A 139 12.21 12.60 -4.85
N VAL A 140 11.70 12.76 -3.62
CA VAL A 140 11.20 11.62 -2.83
C VAL A 140 9.90 11.04 -3.38
N ILE A 141 8.99 11.89 -3.88
CA ILE A 141 7.75 11.43 -4.52
C ILE A 141 8.07 10.68 -5.81
N THR A 142 8.98 11.22 -6.64
CA THR A 142 9.38 10.57 -7.89
C THR A 142 10.07 9.23 -7.60
N ALA A 143 10.98 9.20 -6.62
CA ALA A 143 11.65 7.97 -6.19
C ALA A 143 10.64 6.90 -5.72
N ALA A 144 9.71 7.26 -4.83
CA ALA A 144 8.70 6.35 -4.32
C ALA A 144 7.76 5.84 -5.42
N HIS A 145 7.36 6.71 -6.36
CA HIS A 145 6.56 6.31 -7.50
C HIS A 145 7.29 5.32 -8.42
N LEU A 146 8.56 5.58 -8.74
CA LEU A 146 9.36 4.67 -9.56
C LEU A 146 9.63 3.34 -8.84
N CYS A 147 9.81 3.35 -7.52
CA CYS A 147 9.85 2.14 -6.71
C CYS A 147 8.55 1.32 -6.81
N ALA A 148 7.39 1.97 -6.77
CA ALA A 148 6.10 1.30 -6.97
C ALA A 148 5.95 0.72 -8.39
N GLU A 149 6.40 1.44 -9.41
CA GLU A 149 6.40 0.98 -10.80
C GLU A 149 7.39 -0.17 -11.04
N ALA A 150 8.54 -0.18 -10.38
CA ALA A 150 9.45 -1.33 -10.39
C ALA A 150 8.80 -2.55 -9.71
N ALA A 151 8.15 -2.34 -8.57
CA ALA A 151 7.53 -3.41 -7.80
C ALA A 151 6.43 -4.14 -8.60
N ILE A 152 5.52 -3.43 -9.27
CA ILE A 152 4.47 -4.09 -10.08
C ILE A 152 5.04 -4.94 -11.25
N ARG A 153 6.29 -4.70 -11.65
CA ARG A 153 6.99 -5.48 -12.69
C ARG A 153 7.80 -6.65 -12.12
N LEU A 154 8.26 -6.54 -10.87
CA LEU A 154 9.11 -7.53 -10.20
C LEU A 154 8.33 -8.49 -9.28
N VAL A 155 7.22 -8.05 -8.69
CA VAL A 155 6.33 -8.89 -7.88
C VAL A 155 5.44 -9.69 -8.83
N ARG A 156 5.98 -10.82 -9.28
CA ARG A 156 5.35 -11.74 -10.24
C ARG A 156 5.83 -13.17 -9.99
N PRO A 157 5.05 -14.19 -10.39
CA PRO A 157 5.42 -15.58 -10.18
C PRO A 157 6.81 -15.92 -10.73
N GLY A 158 7.64 -16.59 -9.92
CA GLY A 158 9.01 -16.99 -10.24
C GLY A 158 10.11 -15.99 -9.85
N ASN A 159 9.75 -14.78 -9.43
CA ASN A 159 10.69 -13.80 -8.88
C ASN A 159 10.80 -13.96 -7.36
N GLN A 160 11.87 -13.43 -6.77
CA GLN A 160 12.08 -13.43 -5.31
C GLN A 160 11.86 -12.03 -4.71
N ASN A 161 11.45 -11.99 -3.45
CA ASN A 161 11.30 -10.74 -2.69
C ASN A 161 12.59 -9.88 -2.63
N THR A 162 13.76 -10.52 -2.54
CA THR A 162 15.08 -9.86 -2.54
C THR A 162 15.33 -8.96 -3.76
N GLN A 163 14.86 -9.38 -4.94
CA GLN A 163 15.01 -8.61 -6.19
C GLN A 163 14.26 -7.26 -6.10
N VAL A 164 13.12 -7.24 -5.43
CA VAL A 164 12.32 -6.03 -5.23
C VAL A 164 13.04 -5.09 -4.27
N THR A 165 13.52 -5.62 -3.14
CA THR A 165 14.30 -4.86 -2.15
C THR A 165 15.54 -4.20 -2.75
N GLU A 166 16.30 -4.93 -3.56
CA GLU A 166 17.51 -4.40 -4.22
C GLU A 166 17.19 -3.31 -5.25
N ALA A 167 16.13 -3.50 -6.04
CA ALA A 167 15.68 -2.50 -7.01
C ALA A 167 15.26 -1.19 -6.31
N TRP A 168 14.51 -1.27 -5.20
CA TRP A 168 14.11 -0.10 -4.42
C TRP A 168 15.31 0.69 -3.89
N ASN A 169 16.32 0.02 -3.35
CA ASN A 169 17.52 0.68 -2.85
C ASN A 169 18.28 1.44 -3.97
N LYS A 170 18.42 0.82 -5.14
CA LYS A 170 19.07 1.45 -6.30
C LYS A 170 18.29 2.66 -6.82
N ILE A 171 16.97 2.54 -6.93
CA ILE A 171 16.09 3.63 -7.37
C ILE A 171 16.16 4.79 -6.38
N ALA A 172 15.89 4.54 -5.10
CA ALA A 172 15.89 5.58 -4.07
C ALA A 172 17.24 6.33 -4.01
N LYS A 173 18.37 5.59 -4.06
CA LYS A 173 19.72 6.17 -4.07
C LYS A 173 19.96 7.12 -5.26
N SER A 174 19.35 6.85 -6.41
CA SER A 174 19.46 7.72 -7.59
C SER A 174 18.88 9.12 -7.33
N PHE A 175 17.89 9.23 -6.43
CA PHE A 175 17.24 10.49 -6.00
C PHE A 175 17.76 11.02 -4.66
N LYS A 176 18.91 10.51 -4.18
CA LYS A 176 19.47 10.83 -2.85
C LYS A 176 18.46 10.56 -1.72
N CYS A 177 17.65 9.52 -1.87
CA CYS A 177 16.64 9.12 -0.91
C CYS A 177 16.95 7.71 -0.37
N THR A 178 16.30 7.34 0.72
CA THR A 178 16.50 6.07 1.41
C THR A 178 15.15 5.41 1.68
N PRO A 179 14.92 4.14 1.32
CA PRO A 179 13.72 3.43 1.76
C PRO A 179 13.70 3.29 3.28
N ILE A 180 12.52 3.38 3.89
CA ILE A 180 12.37 3.23 5.34
C ILE A 180 12.78 1.80 5.75
N GLU A 181 13.72 1.71 6.68
CA GLU A 181 14.31 0.48 7.20
C GLU A 181 13.25 -0.43 7.87
N GLY A 182 13.24 -1.70 7.48
CA GLY A 182 12.44 -2.75 8.12
C GLY A 182 10.95 -2.76 7.80
N MET A 183 10.44 -1.87 6.95
CA MET A 183 9.02 -1.86 6.57
C MET A 183 8.69 -3.06 5.66
N LEU A 184 7.51 -3.65 5.88
CA LEU A 184 7.08 -4.86 5.19
C LEU A 184 5.91 -4.60 4.24
N SER A 185 6.01 -5.17 3.03
CA SER A 185 4.86 -5.42 2.17
C SER A 185 4.38 -6.85 2.39
N HIS A 186 3.09 -7.06 2.61
CA HIS A 186 2.54 -8.35 3.03
C HIS A 186 1.79 -9.07 1.92
N GLN A 187 1.89 -10.40 1.94
CA GLN A 187 0.91 -11.26 1.29
C GLN A 187 -0.46 -11.08 1.95
N LEU A 188 -1.51 -11.06 1.13
CA LEU A 188 -2.90 -11.00 1.59
C LEU A 188 -3.57 -12.35 1.34
N LYS A 189 -4.35 -12.79 2.32
CA LYS A 189 -5.26 -13.94 2.20
C LYS A 189 -6.65 -13.54 2.69
N GLN A 190 -7.63 -14.43 2.59
CA GLN A 190 -8.95 -14.19 3.17
C GLN A 190 -8.82 -13.98 4.69
N HIS A 191 -9.27 -12.83 5.19
CA HIS A 191 -9.18 -12.43 6.61
C HIS A 191 -7.77 -12.24 7.19
N VAL A 192 -6.73 -12.26 6.36
CA VAL A 192 -5.32 -12.10 6.79
C VAL A 192 -4.68 -10.96 6.00
N ILE A 193 -4.38 -9.86 6.69
CA ILE A 193 -3.75 -8.65 6.11
C ILE A 193 -2.22 -8.72 6.08
N ASP A 194 -1.64 -9.61 6.88
CA ASP A 194 -0.22 -9.71 7.21
C ASP A 194 0.28 -11.14 7.05
N GLY A 195 0.06 -11.71 5.86
CA GLY A 195 0.58 -13.04 5.52
C GLY A 195 2.09 -13.13 5.66
N GLU A 196 2.57 -14.36 5.86
CA GLU A 196 3.97 -14.67 6.21
C GLU A 196 4.97 -14.25 5.13
N LYS A 197 4.63 -14.48 3.85
CA LYS A 197 5.49 -14.06 2.73
C LYS A 197 5.47 -12.54 2.62
N THR A 198 6.64 -11.93 2.78
CA THR A 198 6.78 -10.47 2.81
C THR A 198 7.93 -9.96 1.96
N ILE A 199 7.88 -8.69 1.60
CA ILE A 199 8.98 -7.94 0.99
C ILE A 199 9.46 -6.92 2.02
N ILE A 200 10.74 -6.95 2.37
CA ILE A 200 11.33 -6.03 3.36
C ILE A 200 12.03 -4.86 2.67
N GLN A 201 11.81 -3.64 3.14
CA GLN A 201 12.51 -2.43 2.68
C GLN A 201 13.78 -2.22 3.49
N ASN A 202 14.89 -1.98 2.78
CA ASN A 202 16.17 -1.58 3.35
C ASN A 202 16.53 -2.28 4.68
N PRO A 203 16.58 -3.63 4.74
CA PRO A 203 16.80 -4.34 6.00
C PRO A 203 18.22 -4.13 6.53
N THR A 204 18.33 -4.00 7.86
CA THR A 204 19.61 -4.16 8.57
C THR A 204 20.22 -5.54 8.32
N ASP A 205 21.50 -5.70 8.65
CA ASP A 205 22.18 -7.00 8.53
C ASP A 205 21.50 -8.09 9.36
N GLN A 206 20.95 -7.74 10.53
CA GLN A 206 20.22 -8.69 11.37
C GLN A 206 18.87 -9.05 10.74
N GLN A 207 18.08 -8.04 10.36
CA GLN A 207 16.79 -8.27 9.69
C GLN A 207 16.94 -9.08 8.40
N ARG A 208 18.02 -8.87 7.64
CA ARG A 208 18.30 -9.64 6.40
C ARG A 208 18.55 -11.13 6.67
N LYS A 209 19.09 -11.47 7.84
CA LYS A 209 19.31 -12.86 8.26
C LYS A 209 18.02 -13.50 8.77
N ASP A 210 17.20 -12.72 9.47
CA ASP A 210 15.96 -13.20 10.09
C ASP A 210 14.77 -13.19 9.14
N HIS A 211 14.84 -12.43 8.04
CA HIS A 211 13.79 -12.32 7.04
C HIS A 211 13.89 -13.44 6.00
N ASP A 212 12.81 -14.20 5.85
CA ASP A 212 12.75 -15.31 4.93
C ASP A 212 12.77 -14.86 3.46
N LYS A 213 13.63 -15.50 2.67
CA LYS A 213 13.58 -15.40 1.21
C LYS A 213 12.36 -16.15 0.72
N ALA A 214 11.51 -15.46 -0.03
CA ALA A 214 10.29 -16.03 -0.59
C ALA A 214 10.27 -15.86 -2.10
N GLU A 215 9.83 -16.91 -2.79
CA GLU A 215 9.44 -16.88 -4.20
C GLU A 215 7.95 -16.55 -4.30
N PHE A 216 7.61 -15.65 -5.22
CA PHE A 216 6.23 -15.33 -5.54
C PHE A 216 5.61 -16.44 -6.40
N GLU A 217 4.36 -16.77 -6.11
CA GLU A 217 3.63 -17.86 -6.76
C GLU A 217 2.37 -17.35 -7.48
N VAL A 218 1.86 -18.19 -8.39
CA VAL A 218 0.60 -17.91 -9.09
C VAL A 218 -0.56 -18.02 -8.08
N HIS A 219 -1.52 -17.11 -8.20
CA HIS A 219 -2.70 -16.97 -7.34
C HIS A 219 -2.44 -16.39 -5.94
N GLU A 220 -1.26 -15.81 -5.70
CA GLU A 220 -1.03 -14.99 -4.51
C GLU A 220 -1.51 -13.54 -4.71
N VAL A 221 -1.77 -12.86 -3.59
CA VAL A 221 -2.13 -11.43 -3.56
C VAL A 221 -1.18 -10.72 -2.62
N TYR A 222 -0.74 -9.51 -2.99
CA TYR A 222 0.17 -8.70 -2.17
C TYR A 222 -0.31 -7.26 -2.03
N ALA A 223 -0.25 -6.72 -0.81
CA ALA A 223 -0.24 -5.29 -0.55
C ALA A 223 1.22 -4.81 -0.60
N VAL A 224 1.63 -4.28 -1.74
CA VAL A 224 2.96 -3.69 -1.92
C VAL A 224 2.93 -2.28 -1.34
N ASP A 225 3.76 -2.01 -0.34
CA ASP A 225 3.86 -0.73 0.37
C ASP A 225 5.27 -0.16 0.25
N VAL A 226 5.40 0.97 -0.45
CA VAL A 226 6.66 1.64 -0.70
C VAL A 226 6.71 2.90 0.14
N LEU A 227 7.73 3.04 1.00
CA LEU A 227 7.94 4.18 1.89
C LEU A 227 9.37 4.68 1.72
N ILE A 228 9.53 5.86 1.12
CA ILE A 228 10.85 6.45 0.82
C ILE A 228 11.00 7.76 1.58
N SER A 229 12.16 7.94 2.22
CA SER A 229 12.55 9.13 2.97
C SER A 229 13.59 9.96 2.22
N THR A 230 13.54 11.28 2.38
CA THR A 230 14.65 12.17 1.99
C THR A 230 15.85 12.10 2.94
N GLY A 231 15.67 11.53 4.13
CA GLY A 231 16.66 11.43 5.21
C GLY A 231 17.33 10.07 5.32
N GLU A 232 17.58 9.64 6.56
CA GLU A 232 18.35 8.42 6.86
C GLU A 232 17.57 7.12 6.63
N GLY A 233 16.24 7.19 6.52
CA GLY A 233 15.38 6.02 6.39
C GLY A 233 15.19 5.26 7.71
N LYS A 234 15.42 5.91 8.86
CA LYS A 234 15.41 5.26 10.19
C LYS A 234 14.29 5.84 11.05
N PRO A 235 13.07 5.29 10.94
CA PRO A 235 11.89 5.86 11.56
C PRO A 235 11.94 5.66 13.09
N ARG A 236 11.41 6.63 13.84
CA ARG A 236 11.37 6.59 15.30
C ARG A 236 9.96 6.88 15.80
N ASP A 237 9.61 6.30 16.94
CA ASP A 237 8.43 6.72 17.67
C ASP A 237 8.67 8.11 18.27
N ALA A 238 7.79 9.06 17.99
CA ALA A 238 7.86 10.44 18.49
C ALA A 238 7.00 10.67 19.75
N GLY A 239 6.49 9.60 20.37
CA GLY A 239 5.60 9.67 21.53
C GLY A 239 4.16 10.06 21.19
N LEU A 240 3.78 10.04 19.92
CA LEU A 240 2.38 10.20 19.53
C LEU A 240 1.59 8.95 19.90
N ARG A 241 0.33 9.14 20.26
CA ARG A 241 -0.54 8.03 20.65
C ARG A 241 -0.79 7.10 19.47
N THR A 242 -0.54 5.81 19.67
CA THR A 242 -1.06 4.76 18.78
C THR A 242 -2.57 4.68 18.89
N THR A 243 -3.27 4.85 17.77
CA THR A 243 -4.73 4.82 17.70
C THR A 243 -5.26 3.66 16.86
N ILE A 244 -4.39 2.98 16.11
CA ILE A 244 -4.73 1.85 15.24
C ILE A 244 -4.19 0.56 15.84
N TYR A 245 -5.06 -0.44 15.91
CA TYR A 245 -4.75 -1.76 16.46
C TYR A 245 -5.36 -2.84 15.58
N LYS A 246 -4.80 -4.05 15.64
CA LYS A 246 -5.35 -5.25 15.00
C LYS A 246 -5.38 -6.38 16.02
N ARG A 247 -6.43 -7.19 16.01
CA ARG A 247 -6.48 -8.41 16.80
C ARG A 247 -5.50 -9.46 16.27
N ASP A 248 -4.74 -10.07 17.18
CA ASP A 248 -4.00 -11.30 16.91
C ASP A 248 -4.84 -12.53 17.33
N PRO A 249 -5.36 -13.33 16.38
CA PRO A 249 -6.16 -14.50 16.69
C PRO A 249 -5.34 -15.66 17.28
N SER A 250 -4.00 -15.65 17.15
CA SER A 250 -3.12 -16.69 17.70
C SER A 250 -2.91 -16.56 19.21
N LYS A 251 -3.24 -15.39 19.78
CA LYS A 251 -3.02 -15.05 21.18
C LYS A 251 -4.32 -15.16 21.97
N VAL A 252 -4.25 -15.84 23.11
CA VAL A 252 -5.40 -16.03 24.00
C VAL A 252 -5.00 -15.65 25.42
N TYR A 253 -5.77 -14.77 26.05
CA TYR A 253 -5.54 -14.34 27.42
C TYR A 253 -6.84 -13.96 28.12
N GLY A 254 -6.98 -14.40 29.38
CA GLY A 254 -8.16 -14.10 30.21
C GLY A 254 -8.07 -12.72 30.87
N LEU A 255 -8.50 -11.68 30.13
CA LEU A 255 -8.51 -10.27 30.56
C LEU A 255 -9.19 -10.05 31.93
N LYS A 256 -8.51 -9.32 32.81
CA LYS A 256 -8.93 -9.08 34.20
C LYS A 256 -9.80 -7.85 34.35
N ILE A 257 -9.59 -6.82 33.55
CA ILE A 257 -10.35 -5.57 33.62
C ILE A 257 -11.65 -5.70 32.82
N LYS A 258 -12.79 -5.29 33.41
CA LYS A 258 -14.11 -5.34 32.76
C LYS A 258 -14.13 -4.55 31.45
N THR A 259 -13.57 -3.34 31.47
CA THR A 259 -13.48 -2.45 30.30
C THR A 259 -12.70 -3.11 29.15
N SER A 260 -11.59 -3.79 29.44
CA SER A 260 -10.83 -4.54 28.42
C SER A 260 -11.62 -5.70 27.83
N ARG A 261 -12.34 -6.47 28.66
CA ARG A 261 -13.22 -7.55 28.17
C ARG A 261 -14.32 -7.02 27.25
N THR A 262 -14.95 -5.89 27.63
CA THR A 262 -15.98 -5.25 26.80
C THR A 262 -15.40 -4.78 25.47
N LEU A 263 -14.25 -4.09 25.51
CA LEU A 263 -13.56 -3.64 24.30
C LEU A 263 -13.21 -4.81 23.38
N PHE A 264 -12.55 -5.83 23.92
CA PHE A 264 -12.11 -6.98 23.13
C PHE A 264 -13.30 -7.68 22.47
N SER A 265 -14.37 -7.97 23.23
CA SER A 265 -15.59 -8.59 22.67
C SER A 265 -16.21 -7.75 21.55
N GLU A 266 -16.17 -6.42 21.67
CA GLU A 266 -16.64 -5.53 20.62
C GLU A 266 -15.74 -5.56 19.37
N VAL A 267 -14.42 -5.63 19.56
CA VAL A 267 -13.45 -5.81 18.46
C VAL A 267 -13.71 -7.10 17.70
N GLU A 268 -13.84 -8.24 18.39
CA GLU A 268 -14.10 -9.54 17.75
C GLU A 268 -15.37 -9.50 16.89
N ARG A 269 -16.42 -8.85 17.39
CA ARG A 269 -17.71 -8.74 16.71
C ARG A 269 -17.69 -7.79 15.52
N ARG A 270 -17.01 -6.64 15.63
CA ARG A 270 -17.10 -5.55 14.64
C ARG A 270 -16.00 -5.60 13.57
N PHE A 271 -14.79 -5.97 13.97
CA PHE A 271 -13.59 -5.87 13.12
C PHE A 271 -12.92 -7.23 12.90
N ASP A 272 -13.20 -8.21 13.75
CA ASP A 272 -12.61 -9.54 13.70
C ASP A 272 -11.08 -9.47 13.75
N THR A 273 -10.39 -9.77 12.65
CA THR A 273 -8.93 -9.70 12.48
C THR A 273 -8.47 -8.45 11.72
N MET A 274 -9.37 -7.57 11.29
CA MET A 274 -9.02 -6.36 10.55
C MET A 274 -8.49 -5.27 11.50
N PRO A 275 -7.48 -4.49 11.06
CA PRO A 275 -7.08 -3.26 11.74
C PRO A 275 -8.26 -2.29 11.93
N PHE A 276 -8.31 -1.65 13.10
CA PHE A 276 -9.33 -0.69 13.48
C PHE A 276 -8.71 0.49 14.23
N THR A 277 -9.40 1.64 14.22
CA THR A 277 -9.02 2.81 15.00
C THR A 277 -9.87 2.93 16.26
N LEU A 278 -9.30 3.43 17.36
CA LEU A 278 -10.06 3.69 18.60
C LEU A 278 -11.16 4.75 18.41
N ARG A 279 -11.10 5.58 17.36
CA ARG A 279 -12.17 6.53 16.98
C ARG A 279 -13.48 5.83 16.63
N ALA A 280 -13.45 4.54 16.27
CA ALA A 280 -14.63 3.78 15.89
C ALA A 280 -15.54 3.39 17.07
N PHE A 281 -15.10 3.62 18.31
CA PHE A 281 -15.88 3.34 19.52
C PHE A 281 -16.61 4.58 20.02
N GLU A 282 -17.83 4.40 20.52
CA GLU A 282 -18.66 5.51 21.01
C GLU A 282 -18.03 6.22 22.23
N ASP A 283 -17.46 5.44 23.16
CA ASP A 283 -16.79 5.94 24.35
C ASP A 283 -15.27 5.82 24.21
N GLU A 284 -14.65 6.88 23.69
CA GLU A 284 -13.22 6.97 23.46
C GLU A 284 -12.40 6.75 24.75
N GLY A 285 -12.90 7.23 25.89
CA GLY A 285 -12.23 7.07 27.19
C GLY A 285 -12.16 5.61 27.63
N LYS A 286 -13.26 4.87 27.50
CA LYS A 286 -13.28 3.43 27.76
C LYS A 286 -12.43 2.65 26.76
N ALA A 287 -12.47 3.00 25.48
CA ALA A 287 -11.66 2.33 24.47
C ALA A 287 -10.16 2.50 24.76
N ARG A 288 -9.73 3.72 25.11
CA ARG A 288 -8.36 4.00 25.53
C ARG A 288 -7.94 3.23 26.79
N LEU A 289 -8.82 3.07 27.77
CA LEU A 289 -8.49 2.32 28.98
C LEU A 289 -8.39 0.81 28.69
N GLY A 290 -9.34 0.27 27.92
CA GLY A 290 -9.41 -1.16 27.62
C GLY A 290 -8.27 -1.65 26.72
N VAL A 291 -7.77 -0.81 25.82
CA VAL A 291 -6.73 -1.22 24.86
C VAL A 291 -5.39 -1.49 25.55
N VAL A 292 -5.11 -0.83 26.68
CA VAL A 292 -3.83 -0.94 27.40
C VAL A 292 -3.56 -2.39 27.83
N GLU A 293 -4.54 -3.05 28.46
CA GLU A 293 -4.38 -4.44 28.90
C GLU A 293 -4.32 -5.39 27.69
N CYS A 294 -5.15 -5.15 26.67
CA CYS A 294 -5.19 -5.99 25.48
C CYS A 294 -3.85 -5.95 24.72
N ALA A 295 -3.27 -4.77 24.53
CA ALA A 295 -1.97 -4.60 23.88
C ALA A 295 -0.82 -5.16 24.73
N LYS A 296 -0.86 -4.95 26.06
CA LYS A 296 0.13 -5.49 27.00
C LYS A 296 0.21 -7.02 26.95
N HIS A 297 -0.91 -7.69 26.73
CA HIS A 297 -1.00 -9.14 26.62
C HIS A 297 -1.02 -9.64 25.16
N GLU A 298 -0.58 -8.81 24.23
CA GLU A 298 -0.40 -9.15 22.80
C GLU A 298 -1.69 -9.57 22.09
N LEU A 299 -2.87 -9.34 22.68
CA LEU A 299 -4.15 -9.63 22.03
C LEU A 299 -4.45 -8.64 20.90
N LEU A 300 -3.93 -7.42 21.02
CA LEU A 300 -4.04 -6.36 20.03
C LEU A 300 -2.65 -5.85 19.65
N GLN A 301 -2.27 -6.06 18.39
CA GLN A 301 -1.04 -5.54 17.81
C GLN A 301 -1.18 -4.05 17.48
N PRO A 302 -0.28 -3.18 17.95
CA PRO A 302 -0.30 -1.76 17.66
C PRO A 302 0.27 -1.43 16.27
N PHE A 303 -0.31 -0.43 15.61
CA PHE A 303 0.28 0.24 14.44
C PHE A 303 0.75 1.63 14.85
N SER A 304 1.98 1.70 15.38
CA SER A 304 2.55 2.94 15.94
C SER A 304 2.77 4.03 14.90
N VAL A 305 2.64 5.29 15.32
CA VAL A 305 2.89 6.44 14.46
C VAL A 305 4.38 6.75 14.47
N LEU A 306 5.05 6.47 13.35
CA LEU A 306 6.50 6.67 13.23
C LEU A 306 6.83 7.99 12.53
N HIS A 307 8.01 8.54 12.82
CA HIS A 307 8.50 9.80 12.28
C HIS A 307 9.94 9.67 11.78
N GLU A 308 10.23 10.38 10.70
CA GLU A 308 11.57 10.79 10.32
C GLU A 308 11.99 12.06 11.06
N LYS A 309 13.25 12.46 10.88
CA LYS A 309 13.75 13.73 11.43
C LYS A 309 12.92 14.91 10.90
N GLU A 310 12.65 15.87 11.78
CA GLU A 310 11.96 17.11 11.38
C GLU A 310 12.72 17.82 10.24
N GLY A 311 11.97 18.29 9.24
CA GLY A 311 12.50 18.87 8.01
C GLY A 311 12.65 17.87 6.86
N GLU A 312 12.65 16.56 7.14
CA GLU A 312 12.62 15.53 6.11
C GLU A 312 11.20 15.28 5.59
N PHE A 313 11.11 14.57 4.46
CA PHE A 313 9.88 14.23 3.79
C PHE A 313 9.83 12.72 3.52
N VAL A 314 8.68 12.11 3.76
CA VAL A 314 8.44 10.71 3.45
C VAL A 314 7.30 10.59 2.46
N ALA A 315 7.54 9.95 1.32
CA ALA A 315 6.53 9.62 0.32
C ALA A 315 6.14 8.13 0.39
N GLN A 316 4.86 7.86 0.16
CA GLN A 316 4.26 6.53 0.21
C GLN A 316 3.45 6.24 -1.05
N PHE A 317 3.63 5.06 -1.60
CA PHE A 317 2.72 4.48 -2.57
C PHE A 317 2.44 3.03 -2.19
N LYS A 318 1.16 2.72 -1.95
CA LYS A 318 0.71 1.36 -1.66
C LYS A 318 -0.34 0.92 -2.66
N PHE A 319 -0.23 -0.30 -3.14
CA PHE A 319 -1.20 -0.90 -4.03
C PHE A 319 -1.36 -2.40 -3.77
N THR A 320 -2.54 -2.91 -4.10
CA THR A 320 -2.83 -4.35 -4.05
C THR A 320 -2.67 -4.95 -5.45
N ALA A 321 -1.92 -6.05 -5.54
CA ALA A 321 -1.63 -6.75 -6.78
C ALA A 321 -2.05 -8.23 -6.71
N LEU A 322 -2.78 -8.69 -7.73
CA LEU A 322 -3.19 -10.08 -7.91
C LEU A 322 -2.22 -10.78 -8.87
N LEU A 323 -1.58 -11.86 -8.43
CA LEU A 323 -0.60 -12.59 -9.23
C LEU A 323 -1.28 -13.66 -10.10
N MET A 324 -1.90 -13.23 -11.19
CA MET A 324 -2.56 -14.14 -12.13
C MET A 324 -1.52 -14.89 -12.99
N ALA A 325 -1.89 -16.05 -13.53
CA ALA A 325 -1.02 -16.82 -14.44
C ALA A 325 -0.53 -16.01 -15.68
N ASN A 326 -1.33 -15.02 -16.10
CA ASN A 326 -1.02 -14.16 -17.24
C ASN A 326 -0.25 -12.86 -16.86
N GLY A 327 0.15 -12.69 -15.60
CA GLY A 327 0.89 -11.55 -15.08
C GLY A 327 0.24 -10.92 -13.85
N SER A 328 0.94 -9.97 -13.23
CA SER A 328 0.47 -9.25 -12.04
C SER A 328 -0.54 -8.16 -12.42
N HIS A 329 -1.67 -8.10 -11.72
CA HIS A 329 -2.73 -7.12 -11.93
C HIS A 329 -2.87 -6.22 -10.71
N ARG A 330 -2.50 -4.95 -10.87
CA ARG A 330 -2.77 -3.91 -9.87
C ARG A 330 -4.26 -3.56 -9.88
N ILE A 331 -4.93 -3.71 -8.74
CA ILE A 331 -6.37 -3.41 -8.58
C ILE A 331 -6.63 -2.09 -7.85
N THR A 332 -5.64 -1.57 -7.14
CA THR A 332 -5.70 -0.25 -6.50
C THR A 332 -4.59 0.67 -6.95
N SER A 333 -4.88 1.96 -7.06
CA SER A 333 -3.91 2.99 -7.47
C SER A 333 -4.41 4.38 -7.15
N GLY A 334 -3.51 5.26 -6.69
CA GLY A 334 -3.75 6.71 -6.67
C GLY A 334 -3.59 7.36 -8.04
N SER A 335 -4.15 8.55 -8.22
CA SER A 335 -4.01 9.35 -9.44
C SER A 335 -2.69 10.12 -9.40
N PHE A 336 -1.62 9.54 -9.92
CA PHE A 336 -0.32 10.18 -9.98
C PHE A 336 -0.14 10.93 -11.32
N GLU A 337 0.23 12.20 -11.24
CA GLU A 337 0.54 13.04 -12.40
C GLU A 337 2.05 13.38 -12.37
N PRO A 338 2.90 12.65 -13.11
CA PRO A 338 4.36 12.86 -13.06
C PRO A 338 4.78 14.29 -13.43
N GLU A 339 4.01 14.97 -14.29
CA GLU A 339 4.26 16.34 -14.75
C GLU A 339 4.28 17.38 -13.61
N LEU A 340 3.64 17.07 -12.47
CA LEU A 340 3.61 17.94 -11.29
C LEU A 340 4.93 17.93 -10.51
N TYR A 341 5.85 17.01 -10.80
CA TYR A 341 7.06 16.80 -10.00
C TYR A 341 8.31 16.90 -10.89
N LYS A 342 9.14 17.91 -10.62
CA LYS A 342 10.39 18.17 -11.34
C LYS A 342 11.57 17.90 -10.42
N SER A 343 12.13 16.70 -10.51
CA SER A 343 13.39 16.33 -9.87
C SER A 343 14.57 16.62 -10.81
N GLU A 344 15.70 17.03 -10.25
CA GLU A 344 16.99 17.13 -10.96
C GLU A 344 17.70 15.77 -11.05
N HIS A 345 17.13 14.75 -10.43
CA HIS A 345 17.65 13.40 -10.38
C HIS A 345 16.82 12.46 -11.26
N GLU A 346 17.48 11.43 -11.76
CA GLU A 346 16.85 10.35 -12.52
C GLU A 346 17.56 9.03 -12.21
N VAL A 347 16.89 7.91 -12.47
CA VAL A 347 17.49 6.58 -12.34
C VAL A 347 18.66 6.46 -13.30
N GLN A 348 19.84 6.09 -12.80
CA GLN A 348 21.06 6.00 -13.62
C GLN A 348 21.37 4.57 -14.11
N ASP A 349 20.91 3.55 -13.39
CA ASP A 349 21.13 2.14 -13.71
C ASP A 349 20.34 1.73 -14.96
N GLU A 350 21.03 1.30 -16.01
CA GLU A 350 20.45 1.01 -17.33
C GLU A 350 19.48 -0.18 -17.31
N GLU A 351 19.74 -1.20 -16.48
CA GLU A 351 18.81 -2.34 -16.32
C GLU A 351 17.50 -1.89 -15.68
N LEU A 352 17.57 -1.00 -14.68
CA LEU A 352 16.40 -0.41 -14.04
C LEU A 352 15.64 0.54 -14.98
N LYS A 353 16.33 1.34 -15.81
CA LYS A 353 15.67 2.14 -16.86
C LYS A 353 14.89 1.24 -17.80
N ALA A 354 15.52 0.17 -18.30
CA ALA A 354 14.87 -0.79 -19.18
C ALA A 354 13.66 -1.48 -18.52
N LEU A 355 13.79 -1.85 -17.23
CA LEU A 355 12.68 -2.39 -16.45
C LEU A 355 11.52 -1.40 -16.37
N LEU A 356 11.77 -0.16 -15.98
CA LEU A 356 10.73 0.87 -15.81
C LEU A 356 10.01 1.20 -17.13
N GLN A 357 10.74 1.22 -18.25
CA GLN A 357 10.17 1.40 -19.60
C GLN A 357 9.40 0.18 -20.12
N SER A 358 9.67 -1.01 -19.57
CA SER A 358 8.94 -2.23 -19.93
C SER A 358 7.48 -2.14 -19.49
N SER A 359 6.59 -2.85 -20.18
CA SER A 359 5.17 -2.88 -19.78
C SER A 359 4.98 -3.75 -18.55
N ALA A 360 4.15 -3.32 -17.59
CA ALA A 360 3.77 -4.14 -16.43
C ALA A 360 2.98 -5.42 -16.79
N SER A 361 2.31 -5.48 -17.95
CA SER A 361 1.53 -6.67 -18.37
C SER A 361 2.25 -7.53 -19.42
N ARG A 362 2.33 -8.85 -19.19
CA ARG A 362 2.88 -9.84 -20.13
C ARG A 362 2.20 -9.83 -21.51
N LYS A 363 0.87 -9.60 -21.59
CA LYS A 363 0.16 -9.49 -22.89
C LYS A 363 0.64 -8.28 -23.69
N THR A 364 0.88 -7.16 -23.02
CA THR A 364 1.36 -5.92 -23.64
C THR A 364 2.85 -6.00 -23.97
N GLN A 365 3.65 -6.69 -23.14
CA GLN A 365 5.05 -7.02 -23.46
C GLN A 365 5.16 -7.91 -24.70
N LYS A 366 4.35 -8.97 -24.83
CA LYS A 366 4.34 -9.81 -26.05
C LYS A 366 3.91 -9.02 -27.29
N LYS A 367 2.92 -8.13 -27.19
CA LYS A 367 2.53 -7.23 -28.29
C LYS A 367 3.65 -6.24 -28.66
N LYS A 368 4.33 -5.62 -27.68
CA LYS A 368 5.46 -4.72 -27.91
C LYS A 368 6.67 -5.46 -28.50
N LYS A 369 7.01 -6.66 -28.03
CA LYS A 369 8.10 -7.49 -28.56
C LYS A 369 7.83 -7.95 -30.00
N LYS A 370 6.57 -8.32 -30.31
CA LYS A 370 6.14 -8.64 -31.69
C LYS A 370 6.10 -7.42 -32.61
N LYS A 371 5.86 -6.22 -32.07
CA LYS A 371 5.95 -4.96 -32.83
C LYS A 371 7.41 -4.60 -33.10
N ALA A 372 8.28 -4.65 -32.09
CA ALA A 372 9.72 -4.39 -32.22
C ALA A 372 10.42 -5.37 -33.18
N SER A 373 10.05 -6.67 -33.18
CA SER A 373 10.59 -7.64 -34.14
C SER A 373 10.15 -7.36 -35.58
N LYS A 374 8.93 -6.83 -35.78
CA LYS A 374 8.46 -6.40 -37.12
C LYS A 374 9.17 -5.13 -37.59
N THR A 375 9.46 -4.18 -36.69
CA THR A 375 10.22 -2.98 -37.05
C THR A 375 11.67 -3.29 -37.36
N ALA A 376 12.30 -4.23 -36.63
CA ALA A 376 13.66 -4.68 -36.90
C ALA A 376 13.77 -5.43 -38.24
N ALA A 377 12.79 -6.29 -38.58
CA ALA A 377 12.73 -6.98 -39.86
C ALA A 377 12.54 -6.02 -41.07
N ASN A 378 11.83 -4.90 -40.87
CA ASN A 378 11.67 -3.87 -41.90
C ASN A 378 12.90 -2.95 -42.02
N ALA A 379 13.79 -2.91 -41.03
CA ALA A 379 15.02 -2.11 -41.07
C ALA A 379 16.20 -2.85 -41.73
N THR A 380 16.12 -4.18 -41.86
CA THR A 380 17.13 -5.03 -42.52
C THR A 380 16.76 -5.39 -43.95
N GLY A 381 16.04 -4.52 -44.67
CA GLY A 381 15.66 -4.74 -46.07
C GLY A 381 16.90 -4.96 -46.95
N GLN A 382 17.20 -6.22 -47.26
CA GLN A 382 18.02 -6.58 -48.42
C GLN A 382 17.16 -6.37 -49.69
N PRO A 383 17.73 -5.82 -50.78
CA PRO A 383 17.02 -5.68 -52.03
C PRO A 383 16.74 -7.07 -52.62
N SER A 384 15.51 -7.29 -53.09
CA SER A 384 15.19 -8.44 -53.94
C SER A 384 15.93 -8.28 -55.26
N GLU A 385 16.90 -9.17 -55.52
CA GLU A 385 17.44 -9.37 -56.86
C GLU A 385 16.38 -10.05 -57.73
N ASP A 386 15.86 -9.30 -58.69
CA ASP A 386 15.20 -9.85 -59.88
C ASP A 386 16.21 -10.70 -60.64
N THR A 387 15.89 -11.97 -60.87
CA THR A 387 16.56 -12.81 -61.87
C THR A 387 15.52 -13.30 -62.88
N GLU A 388 15.54 -12.66 -64.05
CA GLU A 388 15.03 -13.18 -65.32
C GLU A 388 16.00 -14.22 -65.89
N ALA A 389 15.45 -15.36 -66.38
CA ALA A 389 15.85 -16.18 -67.54
C ALA A 389 15.29 -17.61 -67.33
N ALA A 390 14.26 -18.06 -68.06
CA ALA A 390 14.27 -18.54 -69.44
C ALA A 390 15.14 -19.81 -69.65
N GLU A 391 14.56 -21.00 -69.49
CA GLU A 391 14.27 -22.00 -70.53
C GLU A 391 13.44 -23.17 -69.97
#